data_AF-A0A848CKD2-F1
#
_entry.id   AF-A0A848CKD2-F1
#
_cell.length_a   1.000
_cell.length_b   1.000
_cell.length_c   1.000
_cell.angle_alpha   90.00
_cell.angle_beta   90.00
_cell.angle_gamma   90.00
#
_symmetry.space_group_name_H-M   'P 1'
#
loop_
_entity.id
_entity.type
_entity.pdbx_description
1 polymer ?
#
loop_
_entity_poly.entity_id
_entity_poly.type
_entity_poly.pdbx_seq_one_letter_code
_entity_poly.pdbx_strand_id
1 'polypeptide(L)'
;MPQIDRVNVATLTRLADIAGTHDRLVATAEGGIQTSGRVSAFFTAKATHRATAEAFLGAIRNKYGDGIADALAPQLSAMRQQGKPLKARVARDILAQASNMSQALGPANTEMARRFLLGNNGAGDTRNLDHALQDFYAKNNLQPSPALRQAFERIINDMAANSQKLLSYQDMADAVTMQTLQSRPADYMLCGIDPQLTRDAALDACATHLGVDGELKAQLGQLMDRVLVEESAAGRQGTPADFFRDLSTANQTSLQCFAFACGKPGLGDAALRDVMSLTPHRHMGDMATLAPQLNVGGGIALIMVAMQRLPEIRTRQPQGPLSRETLWQGCFQEPMPQDLAAKSQRDFNSAMYEKLLGMFRARTEDPAAPFTGMLLLGAGVRLEKALEAVSDAAGFDLKDFAFPPSLTPLERLGDMAKVEEGMAMDLNRRGTHNALPGYRPTISFGGVGIPAEAEATVHIQDIAYMTDEDKNDFEHGRPSTMSHNLAIRAQLLCGDNDAQARQVLLSMGQSGAFLVRTLSHLTGVLQDEHSPLDIDIRREANGDVTMRHHTPPQSPLDADFTYTVTPDGQGMLTACRMQARQPQDA
;
A
#
# COMPACT_ATOMS: atom_id res chain seq x y z
N MET A 1 26.52 -22.23 37.13
CA MET A 1 27.24 -22.29 35.84
C MET A 1 26.76 -21.12 34.99
N PRO A 2 27.63 -20.22 34.53
CA PRO A 2 27.22 -19.11 33.69
C PRO A 2 26.89 -19.61 32.26
N GLN A 3 25.86 -19.01 31.66
CA GLN A 3 25.39 -19.28 30.30
C GLN A 3 26.49 -18.97 29.27
N ILE A 4 26.81 -19.96 28.43
CA ILE A 4 27.68 -19.79 27.26
C ILE A 4 26.83 -19.22 26.14
N ASP A 5 27.05 -17.94 25.80
CA ASP A 5 26.45 -17.32 24.63
C ASP A 5 26.96 -17.96 23.33
N ARG A 6 26.02 -18.21 22.42
CA ARG A 6 26.14 -19.08 21.24
C ARG A 6 27.11 -18.54 20.19
N VAL A 7 28.08 -19.36 19.78
CA VAL A 7 28.92 -19.12 18.59
C VAL A 7 28.04 -19.19 17.32
N ASN A 8 27.99 -18.11 16.52
CA ASN A 8 27.24 -18.03 15.25
C ASN A 8 28.16 -18.30 14.04
N VAL A 9 27.64 -19.01 13.02
CA VAL A 9 28.37 -19.37 11.79
C VAL A 9 28.83 -18.15 10.98
N ALA A 10 28.12 -17.02 11.04
CA ALA A 10 28.57 -15.77 10.42
C ALA A 10 29.94 -15.33 10.97
N THR A 11 30.16 -15.51 12.27
CA THR A 11 31.42 -15.22 12.95
C THR A 11 32.52 -16.20 12.51
N LEU A 12 32.20 -17.49 12.37
CA LEU A 12 33.14 -18.54 11.92
C LEU A 12 33.56 -18.39 10.45
N THR A 13 32.63 -18.01 9.57
CA THR A 13 32.89 -17.80 8.13
C THR A 13 33.80 -16.59 7.92
N ARG A 14 33.47 -15.48 8.59
CA ARG A 14 34.28 -14.25 8.55
C ARG A 14 35.70 -14.47 9.10
N LEU A 15 35.88 -15.34 10.09
CA LEU A 15 37.19 -15.74 10.62
C LEU A 15 37.98 -16.66 9.69
N ALA A 16 37.30 -17.58 9.00
CA ALA A 16 37.93 -18.38 7.95
C ALA A 16 38.43 -17.47 6.82
N ASP A 17 37.68 -16.44 6.43
CA ASP A 17 38.11 -15.50 5.38
C ASP A 17 39.28 -14.61 5.86
N ILE A 18 39.25 -14.14 7.11
CA ILE A 18 40.33 -13.32 7.71
C ILE A 18 41.64 -14.12 7.89
N ALA A 19 41.59 -15.43 8.10
CA ALA A 19 42.78 -16.25 8.34
C ALA A 19 43.65 -16.54 7.10
N GLY A 20 43.16 -16.27 5.87
CA GLY A 20 43.90 -16.50 4.62
C GLY A 20 44.34 -17.96 4.38
N THR A 21 45.36 -18.18 3.54
CA THR A 21 45.93 -19.50 3.16
C THR A 21 46.84 -20.15 4.22
N HIS A 22 46.96 -19.57 5.43
CA HIS A 22 47.94 -20.01 6.42
C HIS A 22 47.35 -20.91 7.52
N ASP A 23 48.17 -21.85 7.99
CA ASP A 23 47.86 -22.98 8.88
C ASP A 23 47.67 -22.56 10.36
N ARG A 24 46.82 -21.56 10.65
CA ARG A 24 46.59 -21.03 12.01
C ARG A 24 45.47 -21.77 12.77
N LEU A 25 45.65 -21.92 14.09
CA LEU A 25 44.77 -22.67 15.01
C LEU A 25 43.60 -21.80 15.50
N VAL A 26 42.41 -22.39 15.65
CA VAL A 26 41.22 -21.74 16.22
C VAL A 26 41.09 -22.13 17.69
N ALA A 27 41.07 -21.16 18.61
CA ALA A 27 40.83 -21.39 20.04
C ALA A 27 39.67 -20.52 20.55
N THR A 28 38.85 -21.08 21.44
CA THR A 28 37.72 -20.41 22.09
C THR A 28 38.01 -20.21 23.57
N ALA A 29 37.87 -18.98 24.07
CA ALA A 29 37.73 -18.68 25.49
C ALA A 29 36.73 -17.52 25.65
N GLU A 30 35.83 -17.65 26.63
CA GLU A 30 34.90 -16.61 27.10
C GLU A 30 34.26 -15.73 26.00
N GLY A 31 33.31 -16.31 25.25
CA GLY A 31 32.43 -15.54 24.37
C GLY A 31 33.06 -14.96 23.09
N GLY A 32 34.34 -15.21 22.81
CA GLY A 32 35.02 -14.73 21.61
C GLY A 32 36.07 -15.70 21.02
N ILE A 33 36.38 -15.51 19.73
CA ILE A 33 37.46 -16.23 19.02
C ILE A 33 38.61 -15.25 18.77
N GLN A 34 39.84 -15.57 19.21
CA GLN A 34 41.06 -14.80 18.93
C GLN A 34 41.96 -15.52 17.92
N THR A 35 42.49 -14.77 16.94
CA THR A 35 43.62 -15.22 16.09
C THR A 35 44.94 -14.79 16.74
N SER A 36 45.75 -15.71 17.27
CA SER A 36 47.07 -15.35 17.80
C SER A 36 48.21 -15.79 16.87
N GLY A 37 49.12 -14.86 16.61
CA GLY A 37 50.42 -15.13 16.00
C GLY A 37 51.43 -15.46 17.10
N ARG A 38 51.98 -16.69 17.05
CA ARG A 38 53.19 -17.21 17.73
C ARG A 38 53.26 -17.17 19.29
N VAL A 39 53.37 -18.40 19.82
CA VAL A 39 54.29 -18.89 20.88
C VAL A 39 53.86 -18.88 22.36
N SER A 40 52.85 -18.14 22.83
CA SER A 40 52.59 -18.09 24.29
C SER A 40 51.14 -18.38 24.70
N ALA A 41 50.69 -19.65 24.64
CA ALA A 41 49.51 -20.15 25.37
C ALA A 41 49.50 -21.70 25.40
N PHE A 42 50.47 -22.30 26.10
CA PHE A 42 50.69 -23.76 26.13
C PHE A 42 49.98 -24.51 27.27
N PHE A 43 49.03 -23.90 28.01
CA PHE A 43 48.47 -24.53 29.21
C PHE A 43 46.93 -24.49 29.27
N THR A 44 46.28 -25.41 28.52
CA THR A 44 45.00 -26.16 28.77
C THR A 44 44.37 -26.64 27.44
N ALA A 45 45.07 -27.47 26.67
CA ALA A 45 44.76 -27.68 25.25
C ALA A 45 43.60 -28.67 24.95
N LYS A 46 43.56 -29.86 25.58
CA LYS A 46 42.73 -30.97 25.06
C LYS A 46 41.22 -30.79 25.26
N ALA A 47 40.78 -30.39 26.45
CA ALA A 47 39.36 -30.21 26.77
C ALA A 47 38.75 -29.04 25.98
N THR A 48 39.49 -27.93 25.89
CA THR A 48 39.13 -26.75 25.09
C THR A 48 38.99 -27.10 23.61
N HIS A 49 39.92 -27.88 23.04
CA HIS A 49 39.81 -28.32 21.64
C HIS A 49 38.59 -29.22 21.36
N ARG A 50 38.22 -30.09 22.31
CA ARG A 50 37.00 -30.90 22.20
C ARG A 50 35.75 -30.02 22.23
N ALA A 51 35.68 -29.08 23.16
CA ALA A 51 34.57 -28.13 23.28
C ALA A 51 34.43 -27.25 22.01
N THR A 52 35.55 -26.77 21.45
CA THR A 52 35.54 -26.02 20.17
C THR A 52 34.98 -26.87 19.03
N ALA A 53 35.36 -28.15 18.93
CA ALA A 53 34.87 -29.04 17.87
C ALA A 53 33.38 -29.41 18.04
N GLU A 54 32.89 -29.54 19.27
CA GLU A 54 31.46 -29.75 19.55
C GLU A 54 30.62 -28.50 19.29
N ALA A 55 31.10 -27.32 19.69
CA ALA A 55 30.44 -26.06 19.38
C ALA A 55 30.39 -25.80 17.87
N PHE A 56 31.45 -26.14 17.14
CA PHE A 56 31.49 -26.05 15.68
C PHE A 56 30.48 -26.97 15.01
N LEU A 57 30.37 -28.22 15.46
CA LEU A 57 29.35 -29.16 14.96
C LEU A 57 27.93 -28.70 15.31
N GLY A 58 27.71 -28.16 16.51
CA GLY A 58 26.43 -27.56 16.91
C GLY A 58 26.06 -26.35 16.05
N ALA A 59 27.03 -25.54 15.64
CA ALA A 59 26.82 -24.42 14.73
C ALA A 59 26.47 -24.89 13.30
N ILE A 60 27.10 -25.97 12.82
CA ILE A 60 26.72 -26.61 11.55
C ILE A 60 25.29 -27.15 11.62
N ARG A 61 24.94 -27.83 12.72
CA ARG A 61 23.60 -28.37 12.96
C ARG A 61 22.52 -27.30 12.96
N ASN A 62 22.77 -26.17 13.62
CA ASN A 62 21.84 -25.04 13.66
C ASN A 62 21.67 -24.34 12.29
N LYS A 63 22.70 -24.32 11.43
CA LYS A 63 22.64 -23.61 10.15
C LYS A 63 22.24 -24.48 8.97
N TYR A 64 22.71 -25.72 8.94
CA TYR A 64 22.60 -26.63 7.79
C TYR A 64 21.76 -27.87 8.12
N GLY A 65 21.23 -28.01 9.34
CA GLY A 65 20.37 -29.11 9.76
C GLY A 65 21.11 -30.35 10.28
N ASP A 66 20.36 -31.23 10.96
CA ASP A 66 20.88 -32.45 11.61
C ASP A 66 21.55 -33.40 10.62
N GLY A 67 20.96 -33.62 9.45
CA GLY A 67 21.47 -34.57 8.46
C GLY A 67 22.84 -34.19 7.89
N ILE A 68 23.08 -32.90 7.62
CA ILE A 68 24.39 -32.43 7.15
C ILE A 68 25.42 -32.49 8.29
N ALA A 69 25.03 -32.11 9.51
CA ALA A 69 25.90 -32.20 10.67
C ALA A 69 26.34 -33.65 10.94
N ASP A 70 25.41 -34.61 10.89
CA ASP A 70 25.70 -36.02 11.15
C ASP A 70 26.62 -36.63 10.08
N ALA A 71 26.45 -36.24 8.81
CA ALA A 71 27.34 -36.67 7.72
C ALA A 71 28.76 -36.12 7.86
N LEU A 72 28.93 -34.92 8.45
CA LEU A 72 30.23 -34.28 8.67
C LEU A 72 30.86 -34.62 10.03
N ALA A 73 30.08 -35.16 10.98
CA ALA A 73 30.53 -35.53 12.31
C ALA A 73 31.75 -36.47 12.34
N PRO A 74 31.89 -37.47 11.42
CA PRO A 74 33.08 -38.33 11.36
C PRO A 74 34.38 -37.55 11.09
N GLN A 75 34.32 -36.47 10.30
CA GLN A 75 35.50 -35.66 9.96
C GLN A 75 36.04 -34.86 11.15
N LEU A 76 35.17 -34.55 12.12
CA LEU A 76 35.52 -33.90 13.37
C LEU A 76 35.88 -34.90 14.48
N SER A 77 35.79 -36.21 14.24
CA SER A 77 35.95 -37.24 15.26
C SER A 77 37.33 -37.19 15.95
N ALA A 78 38.41 -36.98 15.20
CA ALA A 78 39.74 -36.84 15.79
C ALA A 78 39.89 -35.59 16.70
N MET A 79 39.16 -34.51 16.41
CA MET A 79 39.17 -33.29 17.21
C MET A 79 38.28 -33.43 18.45
N ARG A 80 37.12 -34.07 18.29
CA ARG A 80 36.13 -34.34 19.36
C ARG A 80 36.58 -35.42 20.34
N GLN A 81 37.20 -36.49 19.86
CA GLN A 81 37.61 -37.63 20.70
C GLN A 81 39.06 -37.48 21.20
N GLN A 82 39.98 -37.06 20.32
CA GLN A 82 41.41 -37.01 20.66
C GLN A 82 41.86 -35.60 21.08
N GLY A 83 40.98 -34.59 21.05
CA GLY A 83 41.27 -33.21 21.48
C GLY A 83 42.36 -32.54 20.67
N LYS A 84 42.46 -32.87 19.37
CA LYS A 84 43.32 -32.19 18.42
C LYS A 84 42.75 -30.80 18.10
N PRO A 85 43.59 -29.76 17.93
CA PRO A 85 43.13 -28.42 17.61
C PRO A 85 42.43 -28.36 16.24
N LEU A 86 41.31 -27.63 16.17
CA LEU A 86 40.61 -27.32 14.92
C LEU A 86 41.42 -26.26 14.14
N LYS A 87 41.97 -26.66 13.00
CA LYS A 87 42.67 -25.75 12.08
C LYS A 87 41.64 -24.96 11.26
N ALA A 88 41.94 -23.69 10.98
CA ALA A 88 41.08 -22.82 10.17
C ALA A 88 40.77 -23.41 8.79
N ARG A 89 41.76 -24.08 8.15
CA ARG A 89 41.58 -24.78 6.87
C ARG A 89 40.54 -25.90 6.98
N VAL A 90 40.63 -26.74 8.00
CA VAL A 90 39.68 -27.85 8.21
C VAL A 90 38.27 -27.32 8.49
N ALA A 91 38.15 -26.25 9.27
CA ALA A 91 36.85 -25.60 9.48
C ALA A 91 36.27 -25.03 8.18
N ARG A 92 37.09 -24.39 7.33
CA ARG A 92 36.68 -23.88 6.02
C ARG A 92 36.25 -24.99 5.07
N ASP A 93 37.03 -26.07 5.00
CA ASP A 93 36.74 -27.21 4.12
C ASP A 93 35.41 -27.89 4.54
N ILE A 94 35.19 -28.06 5.84
CA ILE A 94 33.92 -28.60 6.37
C ILE A 94 32.75 -27.64 6.13
N LEU A 95 32.92 -26.32 6.29
CA LEU A 95 31.87 -25.34 6.00
C LEU A 95 31.56 -25.27 4.50
N ALA A 96 32.57 -25.36 3.64
CA ALA A 96 32.41 -25.42 2.19
C ALA A 96 31.70 -26.72 1.79
N GLN A 97 32.05 -27.86 2.40
CA GLN A 97 31.37 -29.12 2.17
C GLN A 97 29.93 -29.09 2.68
N ALA A 98 29.66 -28.51 3.85
CA ALA A 98 28.31 -28.30 4.37
C ALA A 98 27.47 -27.42 3.43
N SER A 99 28.08 -26.35 2.91
CA SER A 99 27.45 -25.46 1.92
C SER A 99 27.16 -26.20 0.61
N ASN A 100 28.11 -26.98 0.08
CA ASN A 100 27.92 -27.77 -1.13
C ASN A 100 26.85 -28.84 -0.96
N MET A 101 26.83 -29.52 0.19
CA MET A 101 25.79 -30.50 0.53
C MET A 101 24.42 -29.83 0.65
N SER A 102 24.34 -28.66 1.28
CA SER A 102 23.11 -27.86 1.37
C SER A 102 22.61 -27.39 0.01
N GLN A 103 23.51 -26.98 -0.89
CA GLN A 103 23.17 -26.63 -2.28
C GLN A 103 22.68 -27.85 -3.09
N ALA A 104 23.16 -29.05 -2.77
CA ALA A 104 22.73 -30.29 -3.41
C ALA A 104 21.39 -30.83 -2.87
N LEU A 105 20.94 -30.40 -1.67
CA LEU A 105 19.68 -30.85 -1.07
C LEU A 105 18.46 -30.43 -1.89
N GLY A 106 18.40 -29.19 -2.37
CA GLY A 106 17.27 -28.67 -3.15
C GLY A 106 16.97 -29.52 -4.39
N PRO A 107 17.95 -29.74 -5.29
CA PRO A 107 17.78 -30.61 -6.46
C PRO A 107 17.43 -32.05 -6.09
N ALA A 108 18.04 -32.61 -5.02
CA ALA A 108 17.76 -33.98 -4.59
C ALA A 108 16.33 -34.14 -4.04
N ASN A 109 15.87 -33.22 -3.20
CA ASN A 109 14.49 -33.20 -2.68
C ASN A 109 13.47 -32.96 -3.78
N THR A 110 13.79 -32.10 -4.76
CA THR A 110 12.92 -31.85 -5.92
C THR A 110 12.73 -33.12 -6.76
N GLU A 111 13.81 -33.86 -7.03
CA GLU A 111 13.72 -35.14 -7.76
C GLU A 111 12.98 -36.22 -6.94
N MET A 112 13.20 -36.28 -5.63
CA MET A 112 12.46 -37.18 -4.73
C MET A 112 10.96 -36.87 -4.73
N ALA A 113 10.58 -35.59 -4.59
CA ALA A 113 9.19 -35.16 -4.69
C ALA A 113 8.61 -35.50 -6.06
N ARG A 114 9.31 -35.19 -7.15
CA ARG A 114 8.88 -35.53 -8.51
C ARG A 114 8.55 -37.02 -8.65
N ARG A 115 9.40 -37.91 -8.13
CA ARG A 115 9.17 -39.36 -8.15
C ARG A 115 7.99 -39.80 -7.29
N PHE A 116 7.82 -39.21 -6.11
CA PHE A 116 6.67 -39.48 -5.24
C PHE A 116 5.35 -39.05 -5.90
N LEU A 117 5.34 -37.89 -6.55
CA LEU A 117 4.16 -37.32 -7.21
C LEU A 117 3.75 -38.07 -8.49
N LEU A 118 4.72 -38.49 -9.30
CA LEU A 118 4.47 -39.19 -10.57
C LEU A 118 4.23 -40.70 -10.40
N GLY A 119 4.68 -41.27 -9.29
CA GLY A 119 4.66 -42.72 -9.05
C GLY A 119 5.67 -43.49 -9.90
N ASN A 120 5.95 -44.73 -9.51
CA ASN A 120 6.65 -45.72 -10.35
C ASN A 120 5.62 -46.72 -10.90
N ASN A 121 5.75 -47.10 -12.16
CA ASN A 121 4.82 -48.01 -12.87
C ASN A 121 4.86 -49.48 -12.41
N GLY A 122 5.38 -49.78 -11.21
CA GLY A 122 5.46 -51.14 -10.67
C GLY A 122 4.19 -51.49 -9.89
N ALA A 123 3.50 -52.58 -10.27
CA ALA A 123 2.35 -53.08 -9.53
C ALA A 123 2.73 -53.36 -8.06
N GLY A 124 2.10 -52.66 -7.12
CA GLY A 124 2.31 -52.80 -5.68
C GLY A 124 3.31 -51.83 -5.03
N ASP A 125 3.85 -50.83 -5.75
CA ASP A 125 4.65 -49.78 -5.10
C ASP A 125 3.73 -48.81 -4.33
N THR A 126 3.88 -48.77 -3.01
CA THR A 126 3.09 -47.92 -2.11
C THR A 126 3.74 -46.56 -1.83
N ARG A 127 4.94 -46.31 -2.38
CA ARG A 127 5.75 -45.10 -2.10
C ARG A 127 5.44 -43.97 -3.09
N ASN A 128 4.17 -43.60 -3.20
CA ASN A 128 3.71 -42.55 -4.10
C ASN A 128 2.50 -41.80 -3.52
N LEU A 129 2.19 -40.65 -4.13
CA LEU A 129 1.08 -39.79 -3.71
C LEU A 129 -0.28 -40.49 -3.86
N ASP A 130 -0.49 -41.29 -4.91
CA ASP A 130 -1.78 -41.95 -5.15
C ASP A 130 -2.15 -42.89 -3.99
N HIS A 131 -1.19 -43.65 -3.49
CA HIS A 131 -1.39 -44.53 -2.33
C HIS A 131 -1.65 -43.73 -1.05
N ALA A 132 -0.84 -42.69 -0.78
CA ALA A 132 -1.03 -41.84 0.38
C ALA A 132 -2.39 -41.11 0.37
N LEU A 133 -2.84 -40.66 -0.81
CA LEU A 133 -4.17 -40.08 -1.00
C LEU A 133 -5.28 -41.10 -0.80
N GLN A 134 -5.11 -42.34 -1.28
CA GLN A 134 -6.10 -43.40 -1.07
C GLN A 134 -6.35 -43.66 0.42
N ASP A 135 -5.28 -43.76 1.21
CA ASP A 135 -5.37 -43.90 2.67
C ASP A 135 -6.00 -42.66 3.32
N PHE A 136 -5.62 -41.47 2.86
CA PHE A 136 -6.22 -40.22 3.33
C PHE A 136 -7.72 -40.15 3.06
N TYR A 137 -8.16 -40.50 1.85
CA TYR A 137 -9.58 -40.52 1.47
C TYR A 137 -10.37 -41.48 2.33
N ALA A 138 -9.88 -42.71 2.50
CA ALA A 138 -10.52 -43.74 3.31
C ALA A 138 -10.64 -43.30 4.78
N LYS A 139 -9.56 -42.74 5.35
CA LYS A 139 -9.51 -42.32 6.75
C LYS A 139 -10.46 -41.16 7.07
N ASN A 140 -10.69 -40.27 6.11
CA ASN A 140 -11.53 -39.08 6.30
C ASN A 140 -12.93 -39.21 5.68
N ASN A 141 -13.28 -40.38 5.11
CA ASN A 141 -14.53 -40.63 4.41
C ASN A 141 -14.80 -39.63 3.26
N LEU A 142 -13.76 -39.37 2.46
CA LEU A 142 -13.78 -38.42 1.35
C LEU A 142 -13.72 -39.14 0.01
N GLN A 143 -14.31 -38.54 -1.02
CA GLN A 143 -14.20 -39.02 -2.39
C GLN A 143 -12.91 -38.48 -3.06
N PRO A 144 -12.30 -39.24 -3.99
CA PRO A 144 -11.19 -38.75 -4.80
C PRO A 144 -11.54 -37.43 -5.49
N SER A 145 -10.68 -36.42 -5.31
CA SER A 145 -10.89 -35.06 -5.82
C SER A 145 -9.61 -34.55 -6.49
N PRO A 146 -9.66 -34.10 -7.75
CA PRO A 146 -8.51 -33.47 -8.42
C PRO A 146 -7.99 -32.25 -7.66
N ALA A 147 -8.89 -31.45 -7.07
CA ALA A 147 -8.51 -30.26 -6.30
C ALA A 147 -7.74 -30.64 -5.03
N LEU A 148 -8.13 -31.74 -4.38
CA LEU A 148 -7.40 -32.24 -3.21
C LEU A 148 -6.02 -32.78 -3.59
N ARG A 149 -5.93 -33.51 -4.71
CA ARG A 149 -4.64 -33.97 -5.22
C ARG A 149 -3.71 -32.78 -5.49
N GLN A 150 -4.20 -31.76 -6.20
CA GLN A 150 -3.43 -30.55 -6.49
C GLN A 150 -3.01 -29.77 -5.24
N ALA A 151 -3.83 -29.78 -4.18
CA ALA A 151 -3.46 -29.21 -2.88
C ALA A 151 -2.24 -29.95 -2.32
N PHE A 152 -2.29 -31.28 -2.21
CA PHE A 152 -1.15 -32.05 -1.70
C PHE A 152 0.08 -32.01 -2.61
N GLU A 153 -0.08 -31.96 -3.93
CA GLU A 153 1.04 -31.75 -4.87
C GLU A 153 1.79 -30.45 -4.55
N ARG A 154 1.08 -29.34 -4.29
CA ARG A 154 1.68 -28.07 -3.88
C ARG A 154 2.37 -28.17 -2.52
N ILE A 155 1.72 -28.81 -1.54
CA ILE A 155 2.30 -29.03 -0.20
C ILE A 155 3.62 -29.78 -0.26
N ILE A 156 3.68 -30.86 -1.05
CA ILE A 156 4.89 -31.68 -1.20
C ILE A 156 6.00 -30.93 -1.93
N ASN A 157 5.67 -30.19 -3.00
CA ASN A 157 6.65 -29.38 -3.71
C ASN A 157 7.22 -28.26 -2.83
N ASP A 158 6.38 -27.58 -2.05
CA ASP A 158 6.82 -26.56 -1.10
C ASP A 158 7.71 -27.17 0.00
N MET A 159 7.34 -28.35 0.51
CA MET A 159 8.16 -29.07 1.49
C MET A 159 9.53 -29.43 0.90
N ALA A 160 9.59 -29.87 -0.36
CA ALA A 160 10.84 -30.20 -1.04
C ALA A 160 11.74 -28.98 -1.27
N ALA A 161 11.14 -27.84 -1.64
CA ALA A 161 11.86 -26.60 -1.88
C ALA A 161 12.46 -26.00 -0.60
N ASN A 162 11.76 -26.13 0.53
CA ASN A 162 12.10 -25.44 1.78
C ASN A 162 12.75 -26.34 2.84
N SER A 163 12.83 -27.65 2.62
CA SER A 163 13.41 -28.58 3.60
C SER A 163 14.92 -28.40 3.75
N GLN A 164 15.38 -28.31 5.00
CA GLN A 164 16.79 -28.30 5.38
C GLN A 164 17.38 -29.72 5.56
N LYS A 165 16.57 -30.77 5.37
CA LYS A 165 16.98 -32.17 5.39
C LYS A 165 16.67 -32.87 4.07
N LEU A 166 17.37 -33.96 3.80
CA LEU A 166 17.00 -34.87 2.72
C LEU A 166 15.66 -35.54 3.06
N LEU A 167 14.69 -35.46 2.16
CA LEU A 167 13.36 -36.02 2.36
C LEU A 167 13.29 -37.47 1.91
N SER A 168 12.61 -38.31 2.70
CA SER A 168 12.23 -39.66 2.31
C SER A 168 10.80 -39.72 1.75
N TYR A 169 10.44 -40.81 1.07
CA TYR A 169 9.05 -41.05 0.68
C TYR A 169 8.11 -41.18 1.88
N GLN A 170 8.61 -41.65 3.02
CA GLN A 170 7.81 -41.70 4.24
C GLN A 170 7.53 -40.29 4.78
N ASP A 171 8.52 -39.39 4.79
CA ASP A 171 8.29 -37.99 5.20
C ASP A 171 7.20 -37.32 4.33
N MET A 172 7.16 -37.64 3.03
CA MET A 172 6.14 -37.14 2.11
C MET A 172 4.76 -37.77 2.32
N ALA A 173 4.70 -39.08 2.57
CA ALA A 173 3.45 -39.74 2.93
C ALA A 173 2.89 -39.24 4.27
N ASP A 174 3.74 -39.03 5.27
CA ASP A 174 3.38 -38.51 6.59
C ASP A 174 2.90 -37.05 6.54
N ALA A 175 3.22 -36.31 5.47
CA ALA A 175 2.69 -34.98 5.24
C ALA A 175 1.25 -34.98 4.68
N VAL A 176 0.75 -36.12 4.17
CA VAL A 176 -0.61 -36.26 3.63
C VAL A 176 -1.61 -36.50 4.78
N THR A 177 -1.88 -35.46 5.55
CA THR A 177 -2.80 -35.51 6.71
C THR A 177 -3.76 -34.34 6.75
N MET A 178 -4.88 -34.51 7.47
CA MET A 178 -5.89 -33.45 7.60
C MET A 178 -5.32 -32.26 8.34
N GLN A 179 -4.46 -32.50 9.34
CA GLN A 179 -3.76 -31.46 10.08
C GLN A 179 -2.85 -30.62 9.17
N THR A 180 -2.06 -31.27 8.29
CA THR A 180 -1.22 -30.56 7.32
C THR A 180 -2.07 -29.74 6.35
N LEU A 181 -3.17 -30.30 5.85
CA LEU A 181 -4.07 -29.56 4.96
C LEU A 181 -4.72 -28.35 5.67
N GLN A 182 -5.20 -28.53 6.90
CA GLN A 182 -5.80 -27.45 7.71
C GLN A 182 -4.80 -26.36 8.09
N SER A 183 -3.52 -26.70 8.26
CA SER A 183 -2.45 -25.71 8.45
C SER A 183 -2.16 -24.84 7.22
N ARG A 184 -2.82 -25.14 6.09
CA ARG A 184 -2.71 -24.38 4.84
C ARG A 184 -4.10 -23.94 4.39
N PRO A 185 -4.65 -22.87 4.99
CA PRO A 185 -6.03 -22.44 4.79
C PRO A 185 -6.43 -22.26 3.33
N ALA A 186 -5.56 -21.67 2.50
CA ALA A 186 -5.81 -21.49 1.07
C ALA A 186 -6.02 -22.82 0.34
N ASP A 187 -5.13 -23.79 0.58
CA ASP A 187 -5.22 -25.12 -0.01
C ASP A 187 -6.45 -25.89 0.49
N TYR A 188 -6.79 -25.73 1.77
CA TYR A 188 -8.00 -26.28 2.37
C TYR A 188 -9.29 -25.72 1.76
N MET A 189 -9.40 -24.40 1.59
CA MET A 189 -10.60 -23.76 1.01
C MET A 189 -10.79 -24.12 -0.47
N LEU A 190 -9.69 -24.21 -1.23
CA LEU A 190 -9.74 -24.53 -2.66
C LEU A 190 -10.09 -26.01 -2.93
N CYS A 191 -9.80 -26.92 -1.99
CA CYS A 191 -10.12 -28.34 -2.17
C CYS A 191 -11.60 -28.67 -1.89
N GLY A 192 -12.35 -27.77 -1.24
CA GLY A 192 -13.81 -27.86 -1.11
C GLY A 192 -14.33 -28.98 -0.22
N ILE A 193 -13.52 -29.50 0.71
CA ILE A 193 -13.94 -30.59 1.60
C ILE A 193 -15.05 -30.16 2.58
N ASP A 194 -15.02 -28.91 3.05
CA ASP A 194 -16.01 -28.37 3.98
C ASP A 194 -16.88 -27.31 3.27
N PRO A 195 -18.19 -27.59 3.06
CA PRO A 195 -19.11 -26.66 2.41
C PRO A 195 -19.20 -25.27 3.07
N GLN A 196 -19.02 -25.20 4.40
CA GLN A 196 -19.10 -23.95 5.17
C GLN A 196 -17.80 -23.14 5.10
N LEU A 197 -16.68 -23.80 4.81
CA LEU A 197 -15.34 -23.21 4.71
C LEU A 197 -14.80 -23.34 3.28
N THR A 198 -15.66 -23.12 2.28
CA THR A 198 -15.27 -23.02 0.87
C THR A 198 -14.95 -21.58 0.49
N ARG A 199 -14.17 -21.43 -0.59
CA ARG A 199 -13.89 -20.13 -1.21
C ARG A 199 -15.19 -19.40 -1.60
N ASP A 200 -16.18 -20.10 -2.16
CA ASP A 200 -17.42 -19.48 -2.61
C ASP A 200 -18.33 -19.08 -1.45
N ALA A 201 -18.43 -19.90 -0.40
CA ALA A 201 -19.14 -19.51 0.83
C ALA A 201 -18.51 -18.28 1.50
N ALA A 202 -17.17 -18.18 1.48
CA ALA A 202 -16.45 -17.03 2.00
C ALA A 202 -16.74 -15.76 1.20
N LEU A 203 -16.74 -15.88 -0.13
CA LEU A 203 -17.08 -14.78 -1.03
C LEU A 203 -18.52 -14.32 -0.80
N ASP A 204 -19.48 -15.24 -0.69
CA ASP A 204 -20.89 -14.90 -0.46
C ASP A 204 -21.10 -14.19 0.88
N ALA A 205 -20.45 -14.66 1.94
CA ALA A 205 -20.52 -14.03 3.26
C ALA A 205 -19.88 -12.62 3.26
N CYS A 206 -18.69 -12.48 2.67
CA CYS A 206 -18.00 -11.20 2.56
C CYS A 206 -18.81 -10.21 1.70
N ALA A 207 -19.33 -10.66 0.55
CA ALA A 207 -20.17 -9.85 -0.32
C ALA A 207 -21.44 -9.36 0.41
N THR A 208 -22.08 -10.23 1.18
CA THR A 208 -23.25 -9.89 2.00
C THR A 208 -22.90 -8.85 3.07
N HIS A 209 -21.77 -9.03 3.77
CA HIS A 209 -21.29 -8.07 4.78
C HIS A 209 -21.01 -6.68 4.19
N LEU A 210 -20.39 -6.64 3.01
CA LEU A 210 -20.08 -5.41 2.30
C LEU A 210 -21.28 -4.79 1.59
N GLY A 211 -22.33 -5.57 1.33
CA GLY A 211 -23.50 -5.13 0.57
C GLY A 211 -23.22 -4.99 -0.93
N VAL A 212 -22.39 -5.88 -1.48
CA VAL A 212 -21.96 -5.83 -2.89
C VAL A 212 -22.48 -7.03 -3.69
N ASP A 213 -22.80 -6.80 -4.96
CA ASP A 213 -23.28 -7.82 -5.89
C ASP A 213 -22.66 -7.63 -7.29
N GLY A 214 -23.11 -8.42 -8.27
CA GLY A 214 -22.75 -8.28 -9.69
C GLY A 214 -21.25 -8.16 -9.96
N GLU A 215 -20.87 -7.06 -10.62
CA GLU A 215 -19.47 -6.76 -10.99
C GLU A 215 -18.57 -6.58 -9.75
N LEU A 216 -19.08 -5.94 -8.69
CA LEU A 216 -18.31 -5.71 -7.47
C LEU A 216 -18.02 -7.01 -6.73
N LYS A 217 -19.00 -7.93 -6.67
CA LYS A 217 -18.79 -9.27 -6.13
C LYS A 217 -17.76 -10.05 -6.95
N ALA A 218 -17.75 -9.90 -8.28
CA ALA A 218 -16.73 -10.52 -9.12
C ALA A 218 -15.32 -9.97 -8.84
N GLN A 219 -15.17 -8.65 -8.69
CA GLN A 219 -13.91 -8.02 -8.30
C GLN A 219 -13.45 -8.47 -6.90
N LEU A 220 -14.37 -8.54 -5.93
CA LEU A 220 -14.10 -9.06 -4.59
C LEU A 220 -13.60 -10.50 -4.64
N GLY A 221 -14.21 -11.37 -5.45
CA GLY A 221 -13.76 -12.75 -5.64
C GLY A 221 -12.32 -12.83 -6.14
N GLN A 222 -11.96 -12.04 -7.15
CA GLN A 222 -10.59 -11.98 -7.67
C GLN A 222 -9.59 -11.42 -6.65
N LEU A 223 -10.03 -10.48 -5.81
CA LEU A 223 -9.21 -9.95 -4.72
C LEU A 223 -8.97 -11.02 -3.64
N MET A 224 -10.01 -11.75 -3.25
CA MET A 224 -9.91 -12.84 -2.30
C MET A 224 -8.99 -13.95 -2.81
N ASP A 225 -9.08 -14.32 -4.09
CA ASP A 225 -8.19 -15.32 -4.69
C ASP A 225 -6.72 -14.88 -4.62
N ARG A 226 -6.43 -13.59 -4.82
CA ARG A 226 -5.08 -13.03 -4.66
C ARG A 226 -4.59 -13.11 -3.22
N VAL A 227 -5.41 -12.64 -2.27
CA VAL A 227 -5.10 -12.70 -0.83
C VAL A 227 -4.85 -14.15 -0.38
N LEU A 228 -5.64 -15.10 -0.87
CA LEU A 228 -5.46 -16.53 -0.61
C LEU A 228 -4.08 -17.03 -1.04
N VAL A 229 -3.63 -16.65 -2.25
CA VAL A 229 -2.30 -17.04 -2.76
C VAL A 229 -1.17 -16.43 -1.95
N GLU A 230 -1.26 -15.14 -1.63
CA GLU A 230 -0.24 -14.43 -0.84
C GLU A 230 -0.07 -15.04 0.56
N GLU A 231 -1.19 -15.36 1.20
CA GLU A 231 -1.21 -15.93 2.54
C GLU A 231 -0.69 -17.37 2.58
N SER A 232 -0.96 -18.14 1.52
CA SER A 232 -0.35 -19.46 1.34
C SER A 232 1.17 -19.36 1.20
N ALA A 233 1.67 -18.37 0.44
CA ALA A 233 3.10 -18.17 0.24
C ALA A 233 3.79 -17.68 1.52
N ALA A 234 3.09 -16.91 2.36
CA ALA A 234 3.59 -16.39 3.63
C ALA A 234 3.65 -17.45 4.76
N GLY A 235 3.06 -18.64 4.55
CA GLY A 235 3.05 -19.71 5.56
C GLY A 235 2.28 -19.33 6.82
N ARG A 236 1.19 -18.57 6.67
CA ARG A 236 0.41 -18.04 7.80
C ARG A 236 -0.08 -19.14 8.73
N GLN A 237 0.15 -18.95 10.03
CA GLN A 237 -0.38 -19.85 11.07
C GLN A 237 -1.82 -19.47 11.42
N GLY A 238 -2.70 -20.48 11.51
CA GLY A 238 -4.10 -20.30 11.91
C GLY A 238 -4.98 -21.45 11.43
N THR A 239 -6.22 -21.51 11.90
CA THR A 239 -7.21 -22.44 11.36
C THR A 239 -7.87 -21.85 10.11
N PRO A 240 -8.46 -22.68 9.21
CA PRO A 240 -9.26 -22.17 8.09
C PRO A 240 -10.40 -21.23 8.53
N ALA A 241 -10.98 -21.46 9.72
CA ALA A 241 -12.01 -20.60 10.28
C ALA A 241 -11.51 -19.22 10.73
N ASP A 242 -10.28 -19.12 11.25
CA ASP A 242 -9.65 -17.83 11.56
C ASP A 242 -9.42 -17.02 10.29
N PHE A 243 -8.95 -17.70 9.25
CA PHE A 243 -8.73 -17.07 7.95
C PHE A 243 -10.03 -16.61 7.30
N PHE A 244 -11.09 -17.42 7.37
CA PHE A 244 -12.43 -17.05 6.92
C PHE A 244 -12.96 -15.83 7.67
N ARG A 245 -12.77 -15.78 8.99
CA ARG A 245 -13.13 -14.63 9.82
C ARG A 245 -12.40 -13.38 9.33
N ASP A 246 -11.09 -13.45 9.13
CA ASP A 246 -10.30 -12.30 8.67
C ASP A 246 -10.66 -11.81 7.27
N LEU A 247 -10.99 -12.73 6.35
CA LEU A 247 -11.53 -12.40 5.04
C LEU A 247 -12.92 -11.74 5.17
N SER A 248 -13.78 -12.27 6.03
CA SER A 248 -15.15 -11.78 6.24
C SER A 248 -15.19 -10.42 6.96
N THR A 249 -14.20 -10.12 7.81
CA THR A 249 -14.07 -8.85 8.53
C THR A 249 -13.12 -7.86 7.85
N ALA A 250 -12.59 -8.21 6.67
CA ALA A 250 -11.64 -7.41 5.92
C ALA A 250 -10.41 -6.98 6.75
N ASN A 251 -9.78 -7.89 7.51
CA ASN A 251 -8.61 -7.52 8.33
C ASN A 251 -7.34 -7.28 7.50
N GLN A 252 -7.28 -7.77 6.27
CA GLN A 252 -6.17 -7.50 5.34
C GLN A 252 -6.30 -6.12 4.73
N THR A 253 -5.19 -5.36 4.64
CA THR A 253 -5.21 -3.96 4.15
C THR A 253 -5.85 -3.84 2.77
N SER A 254 -5.65 -4.81 1.89
CA SER A 254 -6.27 -4.80 0.57
C SER A 254 -7.79 -4.97 0.63
N LEU A 255 -8.30 -5.85 1.49
CA LEU A 255 -9.73 -5.97 1.76
C LEU A 255 -10.28 -4.74 2.50
N GLN A 256 -9.52 -4.11 3.40
CA GLN A 256 -9.91 -2.82 4.02
C GLN A 256 -10.06 -1.73 2.98
N CYS A 257 -9.15 -1.67 2.01
CA CYS A 257 -9.24 -0.71 0.90
C CYS A 257 -10.51 -0.94 0.07
N PHE A 258 -10.80 -2.19 -0.28
CA PHE A 258 -12.02 -2.53 -1.02
C PHE A 258 -13.28 -2.22 -0.21
N ALA A 259 -13.31 -2.61 1.07
CA ALA A 259 -14.42 -2.35 1.98
C ALA A 259 -14.67 -0.84 2.17
N PHE A 260 -13.59 -0.07 2.32
CA PHE A 260 -13.67 1.40 2.41
C PHE A 260 -14.23 2.03 1.14
N ALA A 261 -13.79 1.58 -0.04
CA ALA A 261 -14.37 2.03 -1.30
C ALA A 261 -15.86 1.66 -1.45
N CYS A 262 -16.32 0.64 -0.73
CA CYS A 262 -17.73 0.26 -0.61
C CYS A 262 -18.47 0.99 0.53
N GLY A 263 -17.88 2.04 1.12
CA GLY A 263 -18.49 2.85 2.18
C GLY A 263 -18.41 2.26 3.58
N LYS A 264 -17.58 1.23 3.83
CA LYS A 264 -17.37 0.68 5.18
C LYS A 264 -16.24 1.43 5.90
N PRO A 265 -16.38 1.70 7.21
CA PRO A 265 -15.28 2.26 8.00
C PRO A 265 -14.17 1.21 8.22
N GLY A 266 -13.01 1.65 8.72
CA GLY A 266 -11.95 0.75 9.20
C GLY A 266 -10.59 0.89 8.51
N LEU A 267 -10.50 1.61 7.38
CA LEU A 267 -9.22 1.91 6.76
C LEU A 267 -8.51 3.04 7.52
N GLY A 268 -7.44 2.69 8.25
CA GLY A 268 -6.72 3.63 9.11
C GLY A 268 -5.75 4.58 8.37
N ASP A 269 -5.20 4.15 7.24
CA ASP A 269 -4.24 4.95 6.47
C ASP A 269 -4.93 6.05 5.66
N ALA A 270 -4.55 7.31 5.91
CA ALA A 270 -5.17 8.46 5.27
C ALA A 270 -4.93 8.52 3.76
N ALA A 271 -3.72 8.20 3.30
CA ALA A 271 -3.39 8.23 1.87
C ALA A 271 -4.16 7.15 1.10
N LEU A 272 -4.30 5.96 1.69
CA LEU A 272 -5.12 4.90 1.09
C LEU A 272 -6.61 5.28 1.07
N ARG A 273 -7.13 5.94 2.11
CA ARG A 273 -8.51 6.46 2.07
C ARG A 273 -8.69 7.43 0.91
N ASP A 274 -7.81 8.42 0.78
CA ASP A 274 -7.92 9.44 -0.26
C ASP A 274 -7.83 8.82 -1.68
N VAL A 275 -6.96 7.82 -1.89
CA VAL A 275 -6.89 7.06 -3.15
C VAL A 275 -8.18 6.27 -3.41
N MET A 276 -8.67 5.53 -2.41
CA MET A 276 -9.84 4.67 -2.59
C MET A 276 -11.12 5.48 -2.81
N SER A 277 -11.23 6.68 -2.24
CA SER A 277 -12.33 7.62 -2.53
C SER A 277 -12.35 8.09 -3.99
N LEU A 278 -11.21 8.12 -4.67
CA LEU A 278 -11.10 8.55 -6.08
C LEU A 278 -11.13 7.37 -7.06
N THR A 279 -11.10 6.13 -6.56
CA THR A 279 -10.97 4.94 -7.40
C THR A 279 -12.27 4.65 -8.14
N PRO A 280 -12.27 4.56 -9.48
CA PRO A 280 -13.47 4.18 -10.23
C PRO A 280 -13.95 2.77 -9.88
N HIS A 281 -15.27 2.57 -9.78
CA HIS A 281 -15.86 1.28 -9.40
C HIS A 281 -15.32 0.08 -10.19
N ARG A 282 -15.14 0.23 -11.50
CA ARG A 282 -14.61 -0.81 -12.41
C ARG A 282 -13.16 -1.26 -12.10
N HIS A 283 -12.46 -0.52 -11.25
CA HIS A 283 -11.04 -0.73 -10.93
C HIS A 283 -10.79 -0.90 -9.42
N MET A 284 -11.84 -0.95 -8.60
CA MET A 284 -11.70 -1.01 -7.14
C MET A 284 -10.92 -2.24 -6.67
N GLY A 285 -11.19 -3.43 -7.22
CA GLY A 285 -10.45 -4.64 -6.87
C GLY A 285 -8.95 -4.55 -7.18
N ASP A 286 -8.58 -3.85 -8.25
CA ASP A 286 -7.18 -3.67 -8.64
C ASP A 286 -6.46 -2.66 -7.78
N MET A 287 -7.07 -1.49 -7.56
CA MET A 287 -6.49 -0.47 -6.69
C MET A 287 -6.46 -0.91 -5.23
N ALA A 288 -7.43 -1.71 -4.77
CA ALA A 288 -7.41 -2.31 -3.44
C ALA A 288 -6.16 -3.19 -3.22
N THR A 289 -5.64 -3.85 -4.26
CA THR A 289 -4.34 -4.55 -4.17
C THR A 289 -3.16 -3.59 -4.36
N LEU A 290 -3.22 -2.76 -5.40
CA LEU A 290 -2.09 -2.00 -5.88
C LEU A 290 -1.74 -0.81 -4.98
N ALA A 291 -2.74 -0.12 -4.42
CA ALA A 291 -2.51 1.06 -3.59
C ALA A 291 -1.72 0.73 -2.31
N PRO A 292 -2.10 -0.28 -1.49
CA PRO A 292 -1.29 -0.69 -0.34
C PRO A 292 0.13 -1.11 -0.73
N GLN A 293 0.27 -1.85 -1.84
CA GLN A 293 1.57 -2.32 -2.32
C GLN A 293 2.49 -1.15 -2.68
N LEU A 294 1.98 -0.15 -3.40
CA LEU A 294 2.76 1.02 -3.85
C LEU A 294 2.96 2.05 -2.73
N ASN A 295 2.07 2.12 -1.74
CA ASN A 295 2.22 3.01 -0.59
C ASN A 295 3.53 2.73 0.17
N VAL A 296 4.00 1.47 0.16
CA VAL A 296 5.30 1.09 0.74
C VAL A 296 6.45 1.57 -0.14
N GLY A 297 6.96 2.76 0.14
CA GLY A 297 8.14 3.35 -0.53
C GLY A 297 7.84 4.19 -1.78
N GLY A 298 6.62 4.14 -2.32
CA GLY A 298 6.18 4.96 -3.44
C GLY A 298 5.30 6.15 -3.08
N GLY A 299 4.43 6.00 -2.08
CA GLY A 299 3.52 7.06 -1.62
C GLY A 299 2.43 7.44 -2.64
N ILE A 300 1.62 8.44 -2.27
CA ILE A 300 0.38 8.79 -2.99
C ILE A 300 0.61 9.18 -4.46
N ALA A 301 1.65 9.93 -4.78
CA ALA A 301 1.91 10.38 -6.15
C ALA A 301 2.12 9.21 -7.12
N LEU A 302 2.86 8.18 -6.68
CA LEU A 302 3.06 6.97 -7.48
C LEU A 302 1.75 6.18 -7.66
N ILE A 303 0.96 6.06 -6.59
CA ILE A 303 -0.35 5.41 -6.65
C ILE A 303 -1.26 6.13 -7.64
N MET A 304 -1.29 7.47 -7.62
CA MET A 304 -2.09 8.27 -8.53
C MET A 304 -1.66 8.03 -9.98
N VAL A 305 -0.37 8.07 -10.31
CA VAL A 305 0.11 7.78 -11.68
C VAL A 305 -0.29 6.36 -12.12
N ALA A 306 -0.12 5.36 -11.25
CA ALA A 306 -0.52 4.00 -11.55
C ALA A 306 -2.03 3.87 -11.78
N MET A 307 -2.86 4.59 -11.01
CA MET A 307 -4.31 4.64 -11.17
C MET A 307 -4.70 5.32 -12.50
N GLN A 308 -4.05 6.43 -12.86
CA GLN A 308 -4.25 7.13 -14.14
C GLN A 308 -3.99 6.19 -15.33
N ARG A 309 -2.95 5.36 -15.23
CA ARG A 309 -2.48 4.45 -16.28
C ARG A 309 -3.05 3.05 -16.17
N LEU A 310 -3.90 2.77 -15.20
CA LEU A 310 -4.41 1.42 -14.94
C LEU A 310 -5.11 0.78 -16.16
N PRO A 311 -5.91 1.50 -16.98
CA PRO A 311 -6.47 0.93 -18.20
C PRO A 311 -5.40 0.45 -19.21
N GLU A 312 -4.30 1.20 -19.35
CA GLU A 312 -3.18 0.85 -20.24
C GLU A 312 -2.38 -0.33 -19.67
N ILE A 313 -2.11 -0.31 -18.36
CA ILE A 313 -1.48 -1.41 -17.63
C ILE A 313 -2.30 -2.71 -17.83
N ARG A 314 -3.63 -2.63 -17.70
CA ARG A 314 -4.53 -3.77 -17.90
C ARG A 314 -4.68 -4.19 -19.35
N THR A 315 -4.50 -3.29 -20.30
CA THR A 315 -4.41 -3.68 -21.72
C THR A 315 -3.18 -4.55 -21.98
N ARG A 316 -2.05 -4.26 -21.32
CA ARG A 316 -0.81 -5.06 -21.41
C ARG A 316 -0.93 -6.39 -20.67
N GLN A 317 -1.61 -6.41 -19.52
CA GLN A 317 -1.86 -7.62 -18.75
C GLN A 317 -3.30 -7.69 -18.25
N PRO A 318 -4.21 -8.27 -19.07
CA PRO A 318 -5.66 -8.27 -18.78
C PRO A 318 -6.06 -9.07 -17.54
N GLN A 319 -5.28 -10.09 -17.19
CA GLN A 319 -5.62 -11.04 -16.13
C GLN A 319 -4.48 -11.24 -15.13
N GLY A 320 -4.85 -11.59 -13.89
CA GLY A 320 -3.92 -11.95 -12.83
C GLY A 320 -3.16 -10.78 -12.18
N PRO A 321 -2.25 -11.09 -11.24
CA PRO A 321 -1.44 -10.11 -10.51
C PRO A 321 -0.49 -9.37 -11.45
N LEU A 322 -0.48 -8.04 -11.38
CA LEU A 322 0.36 -7.21 -12.26
C LEU A 322 1.85 -7.48 -12.02
N SER A 323 2.58 -7.79 -13.10
CA SER A 323 4.03 -7.92 -13.03
C SER A 323 4.69 -6.55 -12.84
N ARG A 324 5.88 -6.52 -12.23
CA ARG A 324 6.70 -5.30 -12.10
C ARG A 324 7.03 -4.66 -13.44
N GLU A 325 7.33 -5.49 -14.45
CA GLU A 325 7.59 -5.03 -15.82
C GLU A 325 6.35 -4.33 -16.40
N THR A 326 5.18 -4.96 -16.29
CA THR A 326 3.91 -4.39 -16.78
C THR A 326 3.62 -3.05 -16.10
N LEU A 327 3.81 -2.98 -14.78
CA LEU A 327 3.56 -1.77 -14.02
C LEU A 327 4.53 -0.64 -14.41
N TRP A 328 5.83 -0.94 -14.51
CA TRP A 328 6.83 0.02 -14.95
C TRP A 328 6.54 0.54 -16.36
N GLN A 329 6.35 -0.36 -17.32
CA GLN A 329 6.06 0.01 -18.71
C GLN A 329 4.75 0.78 -18.85
N GLY A 330 3.73 0.46 -18.06
CA GLY A 330 2.47 1.19 -18.10
C GLY A 330 2.58 2.61 -17.51
N CYS A 331 3.34 2.78 -16.42
CA CYS A 331 3.55 4.10 -15.81
C CYS A 331 4.50 4.99 -16.62
N PHE A 332 5.57 4.44 -17.18
CA PHE A 332 6.67 5.22 -17.76
C PHE A 332 6.87 5.05 -19.27
N GLN A 333 6.16 4.10 -19.91
CA GLN A 333 6.24 3.81 -21.34
C GLN A 333 7.66 3.49 -21.84
N GLU A 334 8.49 2.91 -20.97
CA GLU A 334 9.84 2.46 -21.27
C GLU A 334 10.10 1.07 -20.65
N PRO A 335 11.08 0.29 -21.13
CA PRO A 335 11.45 -1.00 -20.53
C PRO A 335 11.91 -0.85 -19.07
N MET A 336 11.58 -1.83 -18.22
CA MET A 336 12.08 -1.83 -16.84
C MET A 336 13.60 -2.09 -16.80
N PRO A 337 14.36 -1.36 -15.97
CA PRO A 337 15.76 -1.70 -15.71
C PRO A 337 15.92 -3.14 -15.20
N GLN A 338 16.86 -3.88 -15.78
CA GLN A 338 17.03 -5.33 -15.53
C GLN A 338 17.34 -5.67 -14.07
N ASP A 339 18.03 -4.77 -13.36
CA ASP A 339 18.42 -4.99 -11.97
C ASP A 339 17.23 -4.94 -11.00
N LEU A 340 16.11 -4.33 -11.39
CA LEU A 340 14.91 -4.21 -10.55
C LEU A 340 14.11 -5.50 -10.42
N ALA A 341 14.23 -6.42 -11.38
CA ALA A 341 13.50 -7.69 -11.35
C ALA A 341 13.79 -8.50 -10.07
N ALA A 342 15.04 -8.49 -9.60
CA ALA A 342 15.49 -9.24 -8.43
C ALA A 342 15.39 -8.47 -7.09
N LYS A 343 14.92 -7.21 -7.09
CA LYS A 343 14.87 -6.37 -5.90
C LYS A 343 13.72 -6.71 -4.97
N SER A 344 13.77 -6.22 -3.73
CA SER A 344 12.61 -6.25 -2.84
C SER A 344 11.47 -5.38 -3.40
N GLN A 345 10.23 -5.60 -2.96
CA GLN A 345 9.10 -4.79 -3.40
C GLN A 345 9.28 -3.31 -3.05
N ARG A 346 9.78 -3.03 -1.85
CA ARG A 346 10.08 -1.67 -1.39
C ARG A 346 11.11 -0.99 -2.28
N ASP A 347 12.19 -1.68 -2.63
CA ASP A 347 13.25 -1.12 -3.49
C ASP A 347 12.75 -0.88 -4.91
N PHE A 348 11.91 -1.76 -5.45
CA PHE A 348 11.23 -1.54 -6.73
C PHE A 348 10.34 -0.29 -6.69
N ASN A 349 9.51 -0.14 -5.66
CA ASN A 349 8.65 1.04 -5.49
C ASN A 349 9.48 2.33 -5.33
N SER A 350 10.57 2.29 -4.55
CA SER A 350 11.51 3.41 -4.43
C SER A 350 12.12 3.79 -5.78
N ALA A 351 12.45 2.81 -6.63
CA ALA A 351 12.96 3.08 -7.97
C ALA A 351 11.91 3.75 -8.88
N MET A 352 10.64 3.33 -8.79
CA MET A 352 9.54 4.02 -9.49
C MET A 352 9.35 5.46 -8.99
N TYR A 353 9.45 5.68 -7.67
CA TYR A 353 9.37 7.01 -7.08
C TYR A 353 10.52 7.92 -7.54
N GLU A 354 11.76 7.42 -7.52
CA GLU A 354 12.92 8.15 -8.02
C GLU A 354 12.84 8.42 -9.54
N LYS A 355 12.24 7.51 -10.31
CA LYS A 355 11.97 7.75 -11.74
C LYS A 355 11.02 8.95 -11.91
N LEU A 356 9.92 9.00 -11.17
CA LEU A 356 9.01 10.15 -11.18
C LEU A 356 9.71 11.45 -10.76
N LEU A 357 10.53 11.43 -9.70
CA LEU A 357 11.32 12.59 -9.30
C LEU A 357 12.27 13.03 -10.43
N GLY A 358 12.95 12.08 -11.07
CA GLY A 358 13.84 12.34 -12.19
C GLY A 358 13.13 12.98 -13.37
N MET A 359 11.88 12.60 -13.65
CA MET A 359 11.08 13.21 -14.71
C MET A 359 10.82 14.69 -14.44
N PHE A 360 10.56 15.10 -13.20
CA PHE A 360 10.39 16.52 -12.84
C PHE A 360 11.74 17.27 -12.79
N ARG A 361 12.81 16.66 -12.26
CA ARG A 361 14.16 17.27 -12.27
C ARG A 361 14.66 17.57 -13.69
N ALA A 362 14.27 16.75 -14.67
CA ALA A 362 14.67 16.95 -16.05
C ALA A 362 13.97 18.13 -16.75
N ARG A 363 12.96 18.74 -16.09
CA ARG A 363 12.10 19.77 -16.68
C ARG A 363 12.54 21.19 -16.39
N THR A 364 13.31 21.41 -15.32
CA THR A 364 13.70 22.73 -14.84
C THR A 364 14.88 22.61 -13.88
N GLU A 365 15.64 23.70 -13.73
CA GLU A 365 16.71 23.82 -12.73
C GLU A 365 16.17 24.14 -11.32
N ASP A 366 14.87 24.44 -11.18
CA ASP A 366 14.25 24.71 -9.89
C ASP A 366 14.32 23.46 -8.96
N PRO A 367 15.02 23.55 -7.81
CA PRO A 367 15.10 22.43 -6.88
C PRO A 367 13.76 22.05 -6.24
N ALA A 368 12.75 22.93 -6.25
CA ALA A 368 11.42 22.64 -5.69
C ALA A 368 10.52 21.86 -6.65
N ALA A 369 10.81 21.88 -7.96
CA ALA A 369 9.96 21.28 -8.99
C ALA A 369 9.59 19.80 -8.77
N PRO A 370 10.49 18.91 -8.28
CA PRO A 370 10.11 17.53 -8.01
C PRO A 370 9.08 17.41 -6.89
N PHE A 371 9.19 18.22 -5.84
CA PHE A 371 8.22 18.23 -4.74
C PHE A 371 6.87 18.76 -5.24
N THR A 372 6.87 19.88 -5.96
CA THR A 372 5.68 20.48 -6.56
C THR A 372 4.98 19.54 -7.52
N GLY A 373 5.73 18.86 -8.39
CA GLY A 373 5.21 17.86 -9.32
C GLY A 373 4.54 16.68 -8.61
N MET A 374 5.17 16.17 -7.55
CA MET A 374 4.58 15.11 -6.71
C MET A 374 3.30 15.56 -6.00
N LEU A 375 3.25 16.81 -5.52
CA LEU A 375 2.06 17.39 -4.91
C LEU A 375 0.91 17.49 -5.92
N LEU A 376 1.19 17.90 -7.15
CA LEU A 376 0.20 17.97 -8.23
C LEU A 376 -0.38 16.60 -8.58
N LEU A 377 0.48 15.58 -8.69
CA LEU A 377 0.03 14.20 -8.89
C LEU A 377 -0.88 13.74 -7.74
N GLY A 378 -0.49 14.04 -6.49
CA GLY A 378 -1.30 13.76 -5.30
C GLY A 378 -2.65 14.48 -5.29
N ALA A 379 -2.71 15.68 -5.88
CA ALA A 379 -3.93 16.47 -6.05
C ALA A 379 -4.80 16.03 -7.26
N GLY A 380 -4.44 14.93 -7.93
CA GLY A 380 -5.22 14.35 -9.03
C GLY A 380 -4.93 14.95 -10.41
N VAL A 381 -3.91 15.82 -10.53
CA VAL A 381 -3.47 16.38 -11.82
C VAL A 381 -2.79 15.28 -12.66
N ARG A 382 -3.06 15.29 -13.97
CA ARG A 382 -2.42 14.38 -14.93
C ARG A 382 -0.92 14.54 -14.94
N LEU A 383 -0.19 13.44 -15.12
CA LEU A 383 1.27 13.46 -15.18
C LEU A 383 1.81 14.44 -16.24
N GLU A 384 1.21 14.46 -17.43
CA GLU A 384 1.63 15.34 -18.52
C GLU A 384 1.48 16.81 -18.12
N LYS A 385 0.36 17.15 -17.48
CA LYS A 385 0.11 18.52 -17.03
C LYS A 385 1.02 18.90 -15.87
N ALA A 386 1.25 18.00 -14.92
CA ALA A 386 2.18 18.25 -13.82
C ALA A 386 3.60 18.51 -14.33
N LEU A 387 4.04 17.81 -15.39
CA LEU A 387 5.34 18.04 -16.02
C LEU A 387 5.41 19.39 -16.75
N GLU A 388 4.33 19.81 -17.41
CA GLU A 388 4.21 21.13 -18.05
C GLU A 388 4.28 22.25 -17.00
N ALA A 389 3.48 22.15 -15.93
CA ALA A 389 3.31 23.19 -14.92
C ALA A 389 4.56 23.45 -14.07
N VAL A 390 5.47 22.49 -13.94
CA VAL A 390 6.75 22.72 -13.24
C VAL A 390 7.85 23.25 -14.16
N SER A 391 7.69 23.13 -15.48
CA SER A 391 8.62 23.70 -16.46
C SER A 391 8.41 25.20 -16.62
N ASP A 392 7.15 25.60 -16.83
CA ASP A 392 6.76 26.96 -17.17
C ASP A 392 5.39 27.29 -16.57
N ALA A 393 5.00 28.57 -16.65
CA ALA A 393 3.65 28.99 -16.31
C ALA A 393 2.62 28.26 -17.18
N ALA A 394 1.66 27.59 -16.54
CA ALA A 394 0.63 26.78 -17.19
C ALA A 394 -0.78 27.22 -16.77
N GLY A 395 -1.72 27.15 -17.71
CA GLY A 395 -3.15 27.28 -17.41
C GLY A 395 -3.77 25.91 -17.10
N PHE A 396 -4.77 25.82 -16.23
CA PHE A 396 -5.43 24.57 -15.83
C PHE A 396 -6.89 24.56 -16.26
N ASP A 397 -7.29 23.51 -16.97
CA ASP A 397 -8.68 23.21 -17.30
C ASP A 397 -9.15 21.93 -16.59
N LEU A 398 -10.45 21.69 -16.53
CA LEU A 398 -11.00 20.45 -15.93
C LEU A 398 -10.38 19.16 -16.51
N LYS A 399 -10.10 19.13 -17.82
CA LYS A 399 -9.52 17.96 -18.51
C LYS A 399 -8.13 17.60 -17.99
N ASP A 400 -7.44 18.53 -17.34
CA ASP A 400 -6.07 18.35 -16.85
C ASP A 400 -6.02 17.54 -15.55
N PHE A 401 -7.18 17.34 -14.90
CA PHE A 401 -7.33 16.45 -13.77
C PHE A 401 -7.69 15.05 -14.28
N ALA A 402 -6.94 14.05 -13.85
CA ALA A 402 -7.33 12.66 -14.03
C ALA A 402 -8.40 12.26 -13.02
N PHE A 403 -8.31 12.82 -11.82
CA PHE A 403 -9.26 12.67 -10.73
C PHE A 403 -9.65 14.08 -10.28
N PRO A 404 -10.77 14.63 -10.78
CA PRO A 404 -11.25 15.94 -10.38
C PRO A 404 -11.35 16.03 -8.86
N PRO A 405 -10.82 17.09 -8.23
CA PRO A 405 -10.88 17.22 -6.79
C PRO A 405 -12.31 17.24 -6.27
N SER A 406 -12.51 16.56 -5.13
CA SER A 406 -13.73 16.64 -4.35
C SER A 406 -13.57 17.66 -3.23
N LEU A 407 -14.70 18.20 -2.78
CA LEU A 407 -14.77 18.93 -1.52
C LEU A 407 -14.59 17.96 -0.33
N THR A 408 -14.59 18.52 0.88
CA THR A 408 -14.41 17.78 2.14
C THR A 408 -15.35 16.56 2.21
N PRO A 409 -14.85 15.34 2.46
CA PRO A 409 -15.72 14.18 2.61
C PRO A 409 -16.74 14.35 3.74
N LEU A 410 -17.98 13.88 3.52
CA LEU A 410 -19.08 14.03 4.47
C LEU A 410 -18.76 13.49 5.87
N GLU A 411 -18.04 12.37 5.96
CA GLU A 411 -17.63 11.79 7.24
C GLU A 411 -16.61 12.66 8.01
N ARG A 412 -16.00 13.64 7.34
CA ARG A 412 -15.09 14.63 7.93
C ARG A 412 -15.76 16.00 8.13
N LEU A 413 -17.00 16.20 7.68
CA LEU A 413 -17.76 17.41 7.96
C LEU A 413 -18.23 17.38 9.42
N GLY A 414 -17.97 18.48 10.15
CA GLY A 414 -18.58 18.70 11.47
C GLY A 414 -20.10 18.89 11.36
N ASP A 415 -20.74 19.11 12.51
CA ASP A 415 -22.11 19.62 12.54
C ASP A 415 -22.17 21.09 12.04
N MET A 416 -23.37 21.64 11.90
CA MET A 416 -23.56 22.99 11.35
C MET A 416 -22.81 24.06 12.16
N ALA A 417 -22.83 23.97 13.49
CA ALA A 417 -22.13 24.91 14.35
C ALA A 417 -20.60 24.83 14.13
N LYS A 418 -20.07 23.61 14.02
CA LYS A 418 -18.63 23.42 13.78
C LYS A 418 -18.20 23.90 12.40
N VAL A 419 -19.05 23.70 11.40
CA VAL A 419 -18.82 24.22 10.04
C VAL A 419 -18.88 25.74 10.02
N GLU A 420 -19.83 26.36 10.72
CA GLU A 420 -19.93 27.80 10.85
C GLU A 420 -18.67 28.39 11.50
N GLU A 421 -18.19 27.79 12.61
CA GLU A 421 -16.92 28.18 13.24
C GLU A 421 -15.77 28.15 12.24
N GLY A 422 -15.64 27.06 11.47
CA GLY A 422 -14.56 26.91 10.49
C GLY A 422 -14.63 27.96 9.38
N MET A 423 -15.83 28.23 8.85
CA MET A 423 -16.04 29.23 7.81
C MET A 423 -15.82 30.66 8.33
N ALA A 424 -16.22 30.96 9.57
CA ALA A 424 -16.01 32.26 10.20
C ALA A 424 -14.52 32.65 10.30
N MET A 425 -13.63 31.67 10.49
CA MET A 425 -12.16 31.90 10.50
C MET A 425 -11.61 32.48 9.19
N ASP A 426 -12.32 32.25 8.07
CA ASP A 426 -11.86 32.61 6.73
C ASP A 426 -12.52 33.89 6.19
N LEU A 427 -13.74 34.21 6.64
CA LEU A 427 -14.55 35.29 6.07
C LEU A 427 -13.83 36.64 6.07
N ASN A 428 -13.30 37.06 7.21
CA ASN A 428 -12.66 38.37 7.35
C ASN A 428 -11.32 38.47 6.58
N ARG A 429 -10.69 37.32 6.28
CA ARG A 429 -9.44 37.23 5.53
C ARG A 429 -9.68 37.29 4.03
N ARG A 430 -10.89 36.99 3.55
CA ARG A 430 -11.21 37.01 2.12
C ARG A 430 -11.01 38.41 1.53
N GLY A 431 -10.19 38.47 0.47
CA GLY A 431 -9.82 39.70 -0.22
C GLY A 431 -8.72 40.52 0.46
N THR A 432 -8.12 40.03 1.55
CA THR A 432 -7.06 40.75 2.28
C THR A 432 -5.66 40.46 1.74
N HIS A 433 -5.41 39.24 1.23
CA HIS A 433 -4.18 38.92 0.53
C HIS A 433 -4.25 39.44 -0.91
N ASN A 434 -3.17 40.05 -1.42
CA ASN A 434 -3.13 40.68 -2.75
C ASN A 434 -4.39 41.53 -3.04
N ALA A 435 -4.78 42.34 -2.05
CA ALA A 435 -6.00 43.13 -2.10
C ALA A 435 -6.04 44.04 -3.34
N LEU A 436 -7.23 44.12 -3.95
CA LEU A 436 -7.47 44.99 -5.09
C LEU A 436 -8.10 46.31 -4.58
N PRO A 437 -7.55 47.49 -4.93
CA PRO A 437 -8.07 48.76 -4.46
C PRO A 437 -9.56 48.94 -4.72
N GLY A 438 -10.33 49.21 -3.65
CA GLY A 438 -11.77 49.43 -3.73
C GLY A 438 -12.62 48.19 -4.01
N TYR A 439 -12.01 47.01 -4.13
CA TYR A 439 -12.73 45.76 -4.39
C TYR A 439 -13.18 45.08 -3.09
N ARG A 440 -14.41 44.59 -3.06
CA ARG A 440 -14.97 43.81 -1.95
C ARG A 440 -15.53 42.48 -2.48
N PRO A 441 -14.98 41.34 -2.06
CA PRO A 441 -15.47 40.03 -2.47
C PRO A 441 -16.94 39.80 -2.09
N THR A 442 -17.65 39.03 -2.92
CA THR A 442 -19.07 38.75 -2.75
C THR A 442 -19.39 37.26 -2.69
N ILE A 443 -20.50 36.94 -2.01
CA ILE A 443 -21.15 35.63 -2.07
C ILE A 443 -22.59 35.87 -2.53
N SER A 444 -22.93 35.37 -3.71
CA SER A 444 -24.26 35.49 -4.30
C SER A 444 -25.02 34.18 -4.21
N PHE A 445 -26.28 34.24 -3.79
CA PHE A 445 -27.20 33.11 -3.69
C PHE A 445 -28.35 33.30 -4.67
N GLY A 446 -28.73 32.23 -5.37
CA GLY A 446 -29.91 32.23 -6.23
C GLY A 446 -30.27 30.83 -6.73
N GLY A 447 -31.13 30.77 -7.74
CA GLY A 447 -31.45 29.53 -8.43
C GLY A 447 -32.94 29.21 -8.43
N VAL A 448 -33.27 27.98 -8.79
CA VAL A 448 -34.65 27.54 -9.00
C VAL A 448 -35.29 27.16 -7.66
N GLY A 449 -36.44 27.75 -7.36
CA GLY A 449 -37.29 27.33 -6.24
C GLY A 449 -36.75 27.64 -4.85
N ILE A 450 -35.80 28.58 -4.73
CA ILE A 450 -35.29 29.02 -3.43
C ILE A 450 -36.23 30.07 -2.81
N PRO A 451 -36.34 30.15 -1.47
CA PRO A 451 -37.09 31.22 -0.80
C PRO A 451 -36.49 32.60 -1.08
N ALA A 452 -37.32 33.64 -1.10
CA ALA A 452 -36.87 35.02 -1.35
C ALA A 452 -35.87 35.51 -0.29
N GLU A 453 -35.96 34.98 0.93
CA GLU A 453 -35.05 35.27 2.04
C GLU A 453 -33.64 34.69 1.81
N ALA A 454 -33.52 33.67 0.97
CA ALA A 454 -32.24 33.06 0.60
C ALA A 454 -31.55 33.79 -0.56
N GLU A 455 -32.31 34.41 -1.48
CA GLU A 455 -31.77 35.12 -2.64
C GLU A 455 -31.12 36.45 -2.22
N ALA A 456 -29.81 36.55 -2.35
CA ALA A 456 -29.06 37.74 -1.94
C ALA A 456 -27.64 37.77 -2.55
N THR A 457 -27.07 38.96 -2.70
CA THR A 457 -25.62 39.14 -2.85
C THR A 457 -25.09 39.74 -1.56
N VAL A 458 -24.22 39.00 -0.88
CA VAL A 458 -23.61 39.38 0.39
C VAL A 458 -22.22 39.94 0.11
N HIS A 459 -21.97 41.18 0.53
CA HIS A 459 -20.64 41.76 0.55
C HIS A 459 -19.93 41.38 1.85
N ILE A 460 -18.93 40.50 1.79
CA ILE A 460 -18.34 39.85 2.97
C ILE A 460 -17.74 40.87 3.95
N GLN A 461 -17.23 41.98 3.43
CA GLN A 461 -16.59 43.05 4.21
C GLN A 461 -17.56 44.19 4.58
N ASP A 462 -18.85 44.09 4.26
CA ASP A 462 -19.84 45.07 4.71
C ASP A 462 -20.28 44.76 6.15
N ILE A 463 -19.61 45.42 7.10
CA ILE A 463 -19.83 45.27 8.53
C ILE A 463 -20.56 46.48 9.14
N ALA A 464 -21.14 47.35 8.31
CA ALA A 464 -21.74 48.60 8.76
C ALA A 464 -22.94 48.39 9.71
N TYR A 465 -23.63 47.25 9.57
CA TYR A 465 -24.80 46.89 10.38
C TYR A 465 -24.46 46.16 11.70
N MET A 466 -23.19 45.80 11.91
CA MET A 466 -22.76 45.02 13.08
C MET A 466 -22.54 45.89 14.31
N THR A 467 -22.81 45.34 15.50
CA THR A 467 -22.41 45.95 16.79
C THR A 467 -20.90 45.85 16.98
N ASP A 468 -20.32 46.58 17.93
CA ASP A 468 -18.87 46.55 18.16
C ASP A 468 -18.38 45.17 18.67
N GLU A 469 -19.20 44.47 19.46
CA GLU A 469 -18.91 43.09 19.88
C GLU A 469 -18.91 42.13 18.69
N ASP A 470 -19.91 42.25 17.81
CA ASP A 470 -20.06 41.41 16.62
C ASP A 470 -18.98 41.67 15.57
N LYS A 471 -18.55 42.93 15.40
CA LYS A 471 -17.37 43.29 14.61
C LYS A 471 -16.12 42.65 15.17
N ASN A 472 -15.94 42.70 16.50
CA ASN A 472 -14.80 42.08 17.14
C ASN A 472 -14.82 40.55 16.94
N ASP A 473 -15.98 39.90 16.97
CA ASP A 473 -16.09 38.48 16.63
C ASP A 473 -15.72 38.20 15.18
N PHE A 474 -16.25 38.97 14.23
CA PHE A 474 -15.90 38.88 12.82
C PHE A 474 -14.40 39.08 12.57
N GLU A 475 -13.78 40.10 13.16
CA GLU A 475 -12.34 40.42 13.04
C GLU A 475 -11.41 39.36 13.65
N HIS A 476 -11.90 38.57 14.61
CA HIS A 476 -11.13 37.48 15.23
C HIS A 476 -11.51 36.10 14.68
N GLY A 477 -12.27 36.04 13.59
CA GLY A 477 -12.65 34.78 12.94
C GLY A 477 -13.58 33.91 13.79
N ARG A 478 -14.40 34.54 14.64
CA ARG A 478 -15.42 33.88 15.47
C ARG A 478 -16.79 33.99 14.80
N PRO A 479 -17.73 33.08 15.09
CA PRO A 479 -19.11 33.22 14.64
C PRO A 479 -19.67 34.61 14.96
N SER A 480 -20.30 35.23 13.99
CA SER A 480 -20.83 36.60 14.00
C SER A 480 -22.13 36.67 13.22
N THR A 481 -22.81 37.82 13.21
CA THR A 481 -24.01 38.02 12.41
C THR A 481 -23.77 37.68 10.93
N MET A 482 -22.57 37.91 10.39
CA MET A 482 -22.23 37.54 9.00
C MET A 482 -22.24 36.03 8.79
N SER A 483 -21.52 35.27 9.63
CA SER A 483 -21.44 33.82 9.47
C SER A 483 -22.81 33.16 9.66
N HIS A 484 -23.57 33.64 10.65
CA HIS A 484 -24.89 33.11 10.95
C HIS A 484 -25.88 33.36 9.81
N ASN A 485 -25.83 34.56 9.22
CA ASN A 485 -26.62 34.91 8.04
C ASN A 485 -26.30 34.04 6.82
N LEU A 486 -25.02 33.68 6.62
CA LEU A 486 -24.61 32.77 5.54
C LEU A 486 -25.06 31.32 5.83
N ALA A 487 -24.99 30.88 7.08
CA ALA A 487 -25.47 29.56 7.48
C ALA A 487 -26.98 29.39 7.24
N ILE A 488 -27.79 30.38 7.66
CA ILE A 488 -29.25 30.39 7.41
C ILE A 488 -29.53 30.35 5.91
N ARG A 489 -28.81 31.15 5.10
CA ARG A 489 -28.98 31.14 3.63
C ARG A 489 -28.63 29.80 3.01
N ALA A 490 -27.54 29.16 3.45
CA ALA A 490 -27.17 27.83 2.98
C ALA A 490 -28.26 26.79 3.30
N GLN A 491 -28.84 26.82 4.51
CA GLN A 491 -29.94 25.94 4.90
C GLN A 491 -31.20 26.14 4.05
N LEU A 492 -31.63 27.40 3.89
CA LEU A 492 -32.80 27.76 3.08
C LEU A 492 -32.59 27.40 1.60
N LEU A 493 -31.40 27.69 1.06
CA LEU A 493 -31.01 27.33 -0.30
C LEU A 493 -31.15 25.82 -0.52
N CYS A 494 -30.67 25.00 0.42
CA CYS A 494 -30.69 23.54 0.31
C CYS A 494 -32.04 22.91 0.73
N GLY A 495 -33.07 23.71 1.05
CA GLY A 495 -34.38 23.22 1.48
C GLY A 495 -34.30 22.35 2.74
N ASP A 496 -33.54 22.81 3.74
CA ASP A 496 -33.29 22.14 5.02
C ASP A 496 -32.56 20.80 4.93
N ASN A 497 -31.94 20.49 3.78
CA ASN A 497 -31.00 19.39 3.65
C ASN A 497 -29.69 19.71 4.38
N ASP A 498 -29.57 19.23 5.61
CA ASP A 498 -28.43 19.51 6.50
C ASP A 498 -27.08 19.11 5.90
N ALA A 499 -26.95 17.93 5.28
CA ALA A 499 -25.69 17.46 4.73
C ALA A 499 -25.20 18.36 3.58
N GLN A 500 -26.10 18.69 2.65
CA GLN A 500 -25.83 19.59 1.53
C GLN A 500 -25.53 21.02 2.03
N ALA A 501 -26.29 21.54 2.99
CA ALA A 501 -26.10 22.87 3.55
C ALA A 501 -24.75 23.01 4.27
N ARG A 502 -24.34 22.00 5.05
CA ARG A 502 -23.02 21.98 5.70
C ARG A 502 -21.89 21.98 4.68
N GLN A 503 -22.01 21.20 3.61
CA GLN A 503 -21.01 21.20 2.54
C GLN A 503 -20.93 22.58 1.85
N VAL A 504 -22.07 23.16 1.50
CA VAL A 504 -22.14 24.49 0.86
C VAL A 504 -21.53 25.56 1.78
N LEU A 505 -21.87 25.57 3.07
CA LEU A 505 -21.35 26.54 4.03
C LEU A 505 -19.83 26.44 4.19
N LEU A 506 -19.29 25.25 4.43
CA LEU A 506 -17.84 25.06 4.58
C LEU A 506 -17.07 25.51 3.33
N SER A 507 -17.66 25.28 2.15
CA SER A 507 -17.03 25.58 0.87
C SER A 507 -17.01 27.07 0.52
N MET A 508 -17.73 27.92 1.26
CA MET A 508 -17.57 29.39 1.18
C MET A 508 -16.21 29.86 1.74
N GLY A 509 -15.61 29.07 2.64
CA GLY A 509 -14.31 29.35 3.25
C GLY A 509 -13.12 28.90 2.38
N GLN A 510 -12.00 28.62 3.04
CA GLN A 510 -10.78 28.10 2.41
C GLN A 510 -11.01 26.77 1.69
N SER A 511 -11.93 25.94 2.19
CA SER A 511 -12.20 24.60 1.63
C SER A 511 -12.63 24.64 0.16
N GLY A 512 -13.49 25.58 -0.25
CA GLY A 512 -13.86 25.72 -1.66
C GLY A 512 -12.83 26.49 -2.49
N ALA A 513 -12.11 27.43 -1.88
CA ALA A 513 -11.09 28.22 -2.57
C ALA A 513 -9.72 27.53 -2.72
N PHE A 514 -9.59 26.27 -2.29
CA PHE A 514 -8.29 25.60 -2.16
C PHE A 514 -7.52 25.51 -3.49
N LEU A 515 -8.22 25.43 -4.64
CA LEU A 515 -7.57 25.37 -5.96
C LEU A 515 -6.71 26.60 -6.23
N VAL A 516 -7.15 27.78 -5.77
CA VAL A 516 -6.36 29.01 -5.91
C VAL A 516 -5.03 28.85 -5.16
N ARG A 517 -5.06 28.40 -3.91
CA ARG A 517 -3.83 28.12 -3.13
C ARG A 517 -2.92 27.11 -3.82
N THR A 518 -3.49 26.01 -4.29
CA THR A 518 -2.72 24.88 -4.81
C THR A 518 -2.11 25.17 -6.18
N LEU A 519 -2.80 25.91 -7.04
CA LEU A 519 -2.45 26.01 -8.46
C LEU A 519 -2.02 27.41 -8.92
N SER A 520 -2.31 28.49 -8.17
CA SER A 520 -2.12 29.86 -8.68
C SER A 520 -0.67 30.14 -9.06
N HIS A 521 0.27 29.78 -8.19
CA HIS A 521 1.70 30.00 -8.41
C HIS A 521 2.22 29.34 -9.69
N LEU A 522 1.58 28.23 -10.12
CA LEU A 522 1.93 27.51 -11.35
C LEU A 522 1.40 28.21 -12.60
N THR A 523 0.49 29.16 -12.47
CA THR A 523 0.07 30.04 -13.56
C THR A 523 1.04 31.21 -13.76
N GLY A 524 2.06 31.36 -12.91
CA GLY A 524 2.93 32.53 -12.85
C GLY A 524 2.35 33.71 -12.05
N VAL A 525 1.14 33.56 -11.49
CA VAL A 525 0.48 34.58 -10.65
C VAL A 525 0.25 34.00 -9.26
N LEU A 526 1.05 34.43 -8.29
CA LEU A 526 0.91 33.97 -6.91
C LEU A 526 -0.34 34.58 -6.25
N GLN A 527 -1.31 33.72 -5.91
CA GLN A 527 -2.49 34.05 -5.12
C GLN A 527 -2.71 32.94 -4.06
N ASP A 528 -3.51 33.22 -3.06
CA ASP A 528 -3.90 32.23 -2.04
C ASP A 528 -5.43 32.15 -1.90
N GLU A 529 -5.89 31.26 -1.02
CA GLU A 529 -7.30 31.11 -0.67
C GLU A 529 -7.93 32.33 -0.01
N HIS A 530 -7.19 33.39 0.31
CA HIS A 530 -7.67 34.62 0.92
C HIS A 530 -7.59 35.82 -0.04
N SER A 531 -7.18 35.57 -1.28
CA SER A 531 -7.16 36.58 -2.34
C SER A 531 -8.58 36.94 -2.80
N PRO A 532 -8.77 38.09 -3.47
CA PRO A 532 -10.08 38.49 -3.99
C PRO A 532 -10.70 37.42 -4.89
N LEU A 533 -11.83 36.87 -4.45
CA LEU A 533 -12.54 35.77 -5.08
C LEU A 533 -14.02 35.89 -4.73
N ASP A 534 -14.86 35.93 -5.77
CA ASP A 534 -16.31 35.92 -5.63
C ASP A 534 -16.85 34.48 -5.71
N ILE A 535 -17.99 34.26 -5.08
CA ILE A 535 -18.66 32.97 -5.04
C ILE A 535 -20.11 33.14 -5.50
N ASP A 536 -20.48 32.50 -6.60
CA ASP A 536 -21.86 32.37 -7.06
C ASP A 536 -22.41 30.99 -6.69
N ILE A 537 -23.46 30.94 -5.89
CA ILE A 537 -24.08 29.71 -5.40
C ILE A 537 -25.49 29.61 -5.97
N ARG A 538 -25.77 28.56 -6.75
CA ARG A 538 -27.06 28.38 -7.43
C ARG A 538 -27.68 27.03 -7.13
N ARG A 539 -28.95 27.02 -6.74
CA ARG A 539 -29.75 25.79 -6.69
C ARG A 539 -30.28 25.45 -8.08
N GLU A 540 -30.05 24.23 -8.51
CA GLU A 540 -30.51 23.69 -9.77
C GLU A 540 -31.85 22.97 -9.62
N ALA A 541 -32.58 22.80 -10.73
CA ALA A 541 -33.90 22.18 -10.73
C ALA A 541 -33.91 20.70 -10.29
N ASN A 542 -32.77 20.01 -10.43
CA ASN A 542 -32.60 18.62 -9.98
C ASN A 542 -32.24 18.50 -8.48
N GLY A 543 -32.12 19.62 -7.76
CA GLY A 543 -31.74 19.66 -6.35
C GLY A 543 -30.23 19.78 -6.08
N ASP A 544 -29.40 19.76 -7.12
CA ASP A 544 -27.97 20.05 -6.97
C ASP A 544 -27.75 21.53 -6.62
N VAL A 545 -26.62 21.82 -5.98
CA VAL A 545 -26.14 23.20 -5.75
C VAL A 545 -24.81 23.39 -6.46
N THR A 546 -24.74 24.34 -7.39
CA THR A 546 -23.48 24.74 -8.03
C THR A 546 -22.83 25.87 -7.24
N MET A 547 -21.52 25.79 -7.05
CA MET A 547 -20.70 26.79 -6.37
C MET A 547 -19.57 27.21 -7.28
N ARG A 548 -19.75 28.34 -7.97
CA ARG A 548 -18.77 28.92 -8.89
C ARG A 548 -17.92 29.95 -8.16
N HIS A 549 -16.63 29.65 -8.05
CA HIS A 549 -15.62 30.55 -7.54
C HIS A 549 -14.93 31.24 -8.71
N HIS A 550 -14.85 32.57 -8.68
CA HIS A 550 -14.19 33.30 -9.75
C HIS A 550 -13.48 34.56 -9.28
N THR A 551 -12.37 34.88 -9.93
CA THR A 551 -11.64 36.11 -9.64
C THR A 551 -12.25 37.31 -10.36
N PRO A 552 -12.19 38.51 -9.75
CA PRO A 552 -12.69 39.71 -10.41
C PRO A 552 -11.90 40.09 -11.65
N PRO A 553 -12.48 40.92 -12.55
CA PRO A 553 -11.81 41.34 -13.77
C PRO A 553 -10.44 42.04 -13.57
N GLN A 554 -10.26 42.71 -12.44
CA GLN A 554 -9.03 43.40 -12.08
C GLN A 554 -7.93 42.47 -11.53
N SER A 555 -8.27 41.22 -11.21
CA SER A 555 -7.28 40.25 -10.73
C SER A 555 -6.32 39.83 -11.84
N PRO A 556 -5.00 39.78 -11.58
CA PRO A 556 -4.03 39.26 -12.54
C PRO A 556 -4.20 37.75 -12.78
N LEU A 557 -4.92 37.05 -11.90
CA LEU A 557 -5.31 35.65 -12.09
C LEU A 557 -6.71 35.61 -12.72
N ASP A 558 -6.88 34.87 -13.81
CA ASP A 558 -8.18 34.45 -14.33
C ASP A 558 -8.48 33.06 -13.78
N ALA A 559 -9.18 32.99 -12.64
CA ALA A 559 -9.67 31.75 -12.06
C ALA A 559 -11.20 31.74 -12.17
N ASP A 560 -11.75 30.64 -12.67
CA ASP A 560 -13.18 30.38 -12.78
C ASP A 560 -13.39 28.87 -12.67
N PHE A 561 -13.92 28.41 -11.55
CA PHE A 561 -14.11 26.99 -11.29
C PHE A 561 -15.39 26.73 -10.50
N THR A 562 -16.00 25.57 -10.73
CA THR A 562 -17.32 25.23 -10.17
C THR A 562 -17.31 23.86 -9.53
N TYR A 563 -17.73 23.81 -8.27
CA TYR A 563 -18.13 22.56 -7.62
C TYR A 563 -19.63 22.34 -7.77
N THR A 564 -20.04 21.11 -8.01
CA THR A 564 -21.44 20.70 -7.89
C THR A 564 -21.60 19.88 -6.63
N VAL A 565 -22.52 20.29 -5.76
CA VAL A 565 -22.87 19.61 -4.51
C VAL A 565 -24.22 18.92 -4.67
N THR A 566 -24.20 17.58 -4.70
CA THR A 566 -25.40 16.75 -4.84
C THR A 566 -26.21 16.70 -3.54
N PRO A 567 -27.49 16.30 -3.57
CA PRO A 567 -28.34 16.22 -2.37
C PRO A 567 -27.84 15.27 -1.28
N ASP A 568 -26.97 14.31 -1.60
CA ASP A 568 -26.32 13.47 -0.58
C ASP A 568 -25.19 14.21 0.16
N GLY A 569 -24.82 15.41 -0.29
CA GLY A 569 -23.77 16.27 0.28
C GLY A 569 -22.39 16.07 -0.32
N GLN A 570 -22.23 15.23 -1.36
CA GLN A 570 -20.96 15.09 -2.07
C GLN A 570 -20.69 16.30 -2.95
N GLY A 571 -19.47 16.83 -2.92
CA GLY A 571 -19.05 17.96 -3.74
C GLY A 571 -17.92 17.58 -4.70
N MET A 572 -18.08 17.82 -6.00
CA MET A 572 -17.06 17.49 -7.01
C MET A 572 -16.82 18.66 -7.97
N LEU A 573 -15.57 18.85 -8.38
CA LEU A 573 -15.19 19.83 -9.40
C LEU A 573 -15.81 19.43 -10.75
N THR A 574 -16.57 20.34 -11.35
CA THR A 574 -17.34 20.12 -12.60
C THR A 574 -17.02 21.11 -13.71
N ALA A 575 -16.37 22.22 -13.37
CA ALA A 575 -15.78 23.15 -14.33
C ALA A 575 -14.51 23.76 -13.71
N CYS A 576 -13.51 24.03 -14.53
CA CYS A 576 -12.29 24.70 -14.10
C CYS A 576 -11.62 25.36 -15.30
N ARG A 577 -11.24 26.62 -15.13
CA ARG A 577 -10.30 27.39 -15.93
C ARG A 577 -9.46 28.21 -14.97
N MET A 578 -8.15 28.09 -15.02
CA MET A 578 -7.25 28.92 -14.22
C MET A 578 -5.97 29.26 -14.94
N GLN A 579 -5.67 30.54 -15.15
CA GLN A 579 -4.50 31.00 -15.91
C GLN A 579 -4.11 32.43 -15.52
N ALA A 580 -2.91 32.85 -15.89
CA ALA A 580 -2.57 34.27 -15.84
C ALA A 580 -3.47 35.06 -16.80
N ARG A 581 -4.03 36.17 -16.35
CA ARG A 581 -4.72 37.13 -17.20
C ARG A 581 -3.67 37.88 -18.01
N GLN A 582 -3.81 37.93 -19.34
CA GLN A 582 -2.95 38.77 -20.16
C GLN A 582 -3.08 40.24 -19.72
N PRO A 583 -2.00 41.04 -19.75
CA PRO A 583 -2.12 42.47 -19.50
C PRO A 583 -3.18 43.03 -20.45
N GLN A 584 -4.19 43.73 -19.91
CA GLN A 584 -5.07 44.52 -20.77
C GLN A 584 -4.17 45.54 -21.48
N ASP A 585 -4.18 45.55 -22.81
CA ASP A 585 -3.57 46.65 -23.57
C ASP A 585 -4.15 47.95 -23.01
N ALA A 586 -3.26 48.79 -22.47
CA ALA A 586 -3.60 49.99 -21.70
C ALA A 586 -4.35 51.04 -22.52
#